data_AF-A0A8S3X247-F1
#
_entry.id   AF-A0A8S3X247-F1
#
_cell.length_a   1.000
_cell.length_b   1.000
_cell.length_c   1.000
_cell.angle_alpha   90.00
_cell.angle_beta   90.00
_cell.angle_gamma   90.00
#
_symmetry.space_group_name_H-M   'P 1'
#
loop_
_entity.id
_entity.type
_entity.pdbx_description
1 polymer ?
#
loop_
_entity_poly.entity_id
_entity_poly.type
_entity_poly.pdbx_seq_one_letter_code
_entity_poly.pdbx_strand_id
1 'polypeptide(L)'
;MISNSERTENKSLINSSENKTNSESVPTDINAPTTSSGLTTNDKSENEDLREKTPMSKTLSFINENIPSISTPEKNKVKKQILQLNVISASLQTAYEKHDINSKQILKDIVSSEAIEKYNLKTDISKSLGLKGRVRKFKKKERTYKEAKEIRIFFNRDDNTRMTAGKKECVGRGNDKLQKQFLLTSLKKLYTKYVSEGGKVSFSTFRRNRPRNVVRPKLIDRNTVACIKHSNLAFKVAHLKKIGVIGTSDLQELLASSVCSVESYDCMYLNCEKCKDNNPEMNLTDITNNTECTWIQRIRKEFTFEKGIGRKIITTKKYVKESIKGTFSELKEMFLADTTCIPAAFL
;
A
#
# COMPACT_ATOMS: atom_id res chain seq x y z
N MET A 1 24.35 -7.91 -45.22
CA MET A 1 24.23 -9.33 -45.58
C MET A 1 24.35 -10.16 -44.30
N ILE A 2 23.28 -10.88 -43.94
CA ILE A 2 23.24 -12.18 -43.22
C ILE A 2 23.86 -12.18 -41.79
N SER A 3 23.21 -12.60 -40.70
CA SER A 3 21.98 -13.37 -40.50
C SER A 3 21.48 -13.22 -39.05
N ASN A 4 20.16 -13.34 -38.92
CA ASN A 4 19.41 -13.61 -37.70
C ASN A 4 19.74 -15.00 -37.13
N SER A 5 19.70 -15.15 -35.81
CA SER A 5 19.26 -16.40 -35.16
C SER A 5 18.58 -16.11 -33.81
N GLU A 6 17.25 -16.01 -33.92
CA GLU A 6 16.23 -16.69 -33.11
C GLU A 6 16.63 -17.14 -31.69
N ARG A 7 16.06 -16.46 -30.70
CA ARG A 7 15.99 -16.93 -29.32
C ARG A 7 14.57 -17.44 -29.07
N THR A 8 14.37 -18.73 -29.26
CA THR A 8 13.13 -19.45 -28.93
C THR A 8 12.94 -19.50 -27.40
N GLU A 9 11.76 -19.06 -26.98
CA GLU A 9 11.27 -19.15 -25.60
C GLU A 9 10.82 -20.58 -25.31
N ASN A 10 11.58 -21.32 -24.51
CA ASN A 10 11.10 -22.56 -23.89
C ASN A 10 10.32 -22.22 -22.61
N LYS A 11 9.01 -22.05 -22.74
CA LYS A 11 8.04 -22.20 -21.65
C LYS A 11 7.61 -23.67 -21.62
N SER A 12 8.15 -24.45 -20.68
CA SER A 12 7.57 -25.74 -20.32
C SER A 12 6.57 -25.57 -19.18
N LEU A 13 5.35 -26.01 -19.50
CA LEU A 13 4.25 -26.33 -18.62
C LEU A 13 4.66 -27.38 -17.59
N ILE A 14 4.30 -27.20 -16.33
CA ILE A 14 3.68 -28.27 -15.50
C ILE A 14 2.63 -27.58 -14.62
N ASN A 15 1.38 -27.94 -14.87
CA ASN A 15 0.21 -27.59 -14.08
C ASN A 15 -0.43 -28.89 -13.59
N SER A 16 -1.07 -28.80 -12.42
CA SER A 16 -2.20 -29.62 -11.96
C SER A 16 -1.92 -30.97 -11.29
N SER A 17 -2.18 -31.01 -9.99
CA SER A 17 -3.19 -31.91 -9.39
C SER A 17 -3.45 -31.49 -7.94
N GLU A 18 -4.69 -31.09 -7.64
CA GLU A 18 -5.47 -31.58 -6.49
C GLU A 18 -6.87 -30.94 -6.50
N ASN A 19 -7.87 -31.79 -6.79
CA ASN A 19 -9.30 -31.56 -6.69
C ASN A 19 -9.80 -31.90 -5.28
N LYS A 20 -10.84 -31.19 -4.81
CA LYS A 20 -11.93 -31.64 -3.90
C LYS A 20 -12.95 -30.49 -3.81
N THR A 21 -14.05 -30.47 -4.55
CA THR A 21 -15.38 -31.13 -4.40
C THR A 21 -16.20 -30.74 -3.17
N ASN A 22 -17.45 -30.33 -3.49
CA ASN A 22 -18.73 -30.31 -2.74
C ASN A 22 -19.27 -28.88 -2.55
N SER A 23 -20.36 -28.39 -3.17
CA SER A 23 -21.71 -28.90 -3.55
C SER A 23 -22.80 -28.40 -2.60
N GLU A 24 -23.98 -28.16 -3.19
CA GLU A 24 -25.31 -27.88 -2.61
C GLU A 24 -25.65 -26.41 -2.31
N SER A 25 -26.85 -25.89 -2.58
CA SER A 25 -27.98 -26.30 -3.44
C SER A 25 -28.98 -25.12 -3.43
N VAL A 26 -29.67 -24.91 -4.54
CA VAL A 26 -30.80 -23.99 -4.70
C VAL A 26 -32.09 -24.81 -4.61
N PRO A 27 -33.19 -24.24 -4.08
CA PRO A 27 -34.51 -24.65 -4.57
C PRO A 27 -35.36 -23.46 -5.04
N THR A 28 -35.86 -23.61 -6.26
CA THR A 28 -37.07 -23.01 -6.84
C THR A 28 -38.28 -23.88 -6.53
N ASP A 29 -39.47 -23.28 -6.38
CA ASP A 29 -40.80 -23.75 -6.87
C ASP A 29 -41.87 -22.71 -6.41
N ILE A 30 -42.57 -22.00 -7.30
CA ILE A 30 -43.83 -22.32 -8.03
C ILE A 30 -45.02 -22.63 -7.10
N ASN A 31 -46.02 -21.74 -7.06
CA ASN A 31 -47.44 -22.01 -7.41
C ASN A 31 -48.37 -20.80 -7.15
N ALA A 32 -49.27 -20.54 -8.10
CA ALA A 32 -50.42 -19.64 -8.00
C ALA A 32 -51.63 -20.35 -7.33
N PRO A 33 -52.64 -19.61 -6.83
CA PRO A 33 -53.94 -19.65 -7.52
C PRO A 33 -54.82 -18.36 -7.46
N THR A 34 -55.52 -18.15 -8.59
CA THR A 34 -56.93 -17.76 -8.85
C THR A 34 -57.81 -16.93 -7.86
N THR A 35 -58.28 -15.78 -8.37
CA THR A 35 -59.62 -15.12 -8.30
C THR A 35 -60.58 -15.28 -7.10
N SER A 36 -61.03 -14.16 -6.51
CA SER A 36 -62.41 -13.61 -6.64
C SER A 36 -62.71 -12.45 -5.66
N SER A 37 -63.44 -11.44 -6.17
CA SER A 37 -64.44 -10.58 -5.51
C SER A 37 -64.12 -9.73 -4.26
N GLY A 38 -64.44 -8.42 -4.33
CA GLY A 38 -64.89 -7.66 -3.15
C GLY A 38 -64.60 -6.15 -3.20
N LEU A 39 -65.65 -5.34 -3.38
CA LEU A 39 -65.66 -3.88 -3.39
C LEU A 39 -65.10 -3.23 -2.11
N THR A 40 -64.53 -2.02 -2.24
CA THR A 40 -64.84 -0.76 -1.50
C THR A 40 -63.77 0.30 -1.86
N THR A 41 -64.03 1.22 -2.79
CA THR A 41 -64.42 2.64 -2.59
C THR A 41 -63.52 3.47 -1.64
N ASN A 42 -62.93 4.52 -2.22
CA ASN A 42 -62.32 5.73 -1.63
C ASN A 42 -60.96 5.46 -0.93
N ASP A 43 -59.82 6.01 -1.34
CA ASP A 43 -59.54 7.44 -1.47
C ASP A 43 -58.62 7.78 -2.67
N LYS A 44 -59.11 8.63 -3.56
CA LYS A 44 -58.31 9.33 -4.58
C LYS A 44 -58.08 10.76 -4.11
N SER A 45 -57.06 11.02 -3.31
CA SER A 45 -56.62 12.40 -3.08
C SER A 45 -55.16 12.51 -2.62
N GLU A 46 -54.19 11.89 -3.31
CA GLU A 46 -52.77 12.22 -3.00
C GLU A 46 -51.75 11.91 -4.10
N ASN A 47 -52.15 11.50 -5.31
CA ASN A 47 -51.21 10.99 -6.32
C ASN A 47 -51.33 11.64 -7.71
N GLU A 48 -51.42 12.97 -7.76
CA GLU A 48 -51.45 13.71 -9.05
C GLU A 48 -50.29 14.70 -9.27
N ASP A 49 -49.28 14.74 -8.38
CA ASP A 49 -48.24 15.79 -8.40
C ASP A 49 -46.91 15.42 -9.10
N LEU A 50 -46.82 14.25 -9.76
CA LEU A 50 -45.58 13.76 -10.39
C LEU A 50 -45.62 13.66 -11.93
N ARG A 51 -46.61 14.24 -12.61
CA ARG A 51 -46.49 14.44 -14.07
C ARG A 51 -45.51 15.60 -14.31
N GLU A 52 -44.41 15.35 -15.01
CA GLU A 52 -43.43 16.38 -15.37
C GLU A 52 -44.14 17.56 -16.08
N LYS A 53 -44.37 18.65 -15.33
CA LYS A 53 -45.01 19.85 -15.88
C LYS A 53 -44.16 20.38 -17.04
N THR A 54 -44.77 20.53 -18.21
CA THR A 54 -44.11 21.10 -19.39
C THR A 54 -43.57 22.51 -19.09
N PRO A 55 -42.54 23.01 -19.81
CA PRO A 55 -42.04 24.36 -19.60
C PRO A 55 -43.13 25.45 -19.63
N MET A 56 -44.14 25.28 -20.48
CA MET A 56 -45.30 26.17 -20.53
C MET A 56 -46.19 26.04 -19.29
N SER A 57 -46.48 24.82 -18.83
CA SER A 57 -47.27 24.58 -17.61
C SER A 57 -46.59 25.17 -16.37
N LYS A 58 -45.27 24.98 -16.22
CA LYS A 58 -44.47 25.59 -15.13
C LYS A 58 -44.53 27.11 -15.17
N THR A 59 -44.43 27.70 -16.36
CA THR A 59 -44.48 29.15 -16.54
C THR A 59 -45.85 29.72 -16.17
N LEU A 60 -46.94 29.04 -16.57
CA LEU A 60 -48.30 29.47 -16.24
C LEU A 60 -48.59 29.36 -14.73
N SER A 61 -48.16 28.27 -14.08
CA SER A 61 -48.27 28.11 -12.62
C SER A 61 -47.60 29.27 -11.89
N PHE A 62 -46.33 29.56 -12.24
CA PHE A 62 -45.56 30.62 -11.59
C PHE A 62 -46.20 32.00 -11.74
N ILE A 63 -46.68 32.34 -12.94
CA ILE A 63 -47.30 33.64 -13.21
C ILE A 63 -48.62 33.79 -12.46
N ASN A 64 -49.44 32.74 -12.41
CA ASN A 64 -50.73 32.78 -11.74
C ASN A 64 -50.58 32.86 -10.22
N GLU A 65 -49.57 32.18 -9.65
CA GLU A 65 -49.30 32.18 -8.21
C GLU A 65 -48.65 33.48 -7.73
N ASN A 66 -47.69 34.04 -8.48
CA ASN A 66 -46.84 35.12 -7.98
C ASN A 66 -47.16 36.49 -8.59
N ILE A 67 -47.88 36.55 -9.72
CA ILE A 67 -48.14 37.79 -10.46
C ILE A 67 -49.60 37.86 -10.97
N PRO A 68 -50.62 37.82 -10.09
CA PRO A 68 -52.01 37.89 -10.51
C PRO A 68 -52.40 39.27 -11.08
N SER A 69 -51.86 40.37 -10.55
CA SER A 69 -52.43 41.73 -10.69
C SER A 69 -51.72 42.68 -11.68
N ILE A 70 -50.83 42.19 -12.56
CA ILE A 70 -50.09 43.04 -13.52
C ILE A 70 -50.85 43.21 -14.85
N SER A 71 -50.70 44.40 -15.46
CA SER A 71 -51.21 44.76 -16.79
C SER A 71 -50.88 43.71 -17.87
N THR A 72 -51.85 43.39 -18.72
CA THR A 72 -51.77 42.32 -19.74
C THR A 72 -50.55 42.40 -20.69
N PRO A 73 -50.10 43.56 -21.21
CA PRO A 73 -48.91 43.65 -22.06
C PRO A 73 -47.60 43.35 -21.33
N GLU A 74 -47.45 43.78 -20.07
CA GLU A 74 -46.25 43.54 -19.26
C GLU A 74 -46.19 42.08 -18.79
N LYS A 75 -47.36 41.53 -18.41
CA LYS A 75 -47.53 40.12 -18.08
C LYS A 75 -47.06 39.20 -19.22
N ASN A 76 -47.32 39.59 -20.47
CA ASN A 76 -46.87 38.85 -21.65
C ASN A 76 -45.34 38.91 -21.87
N LYS A 77 -44.70 40.05 -21.58
CA LYS A 77 -43.23 40.18 -21.64
C LYS A 77 -42.56 39.29 -20.60
N VAL A 78 -43.04 39.34 -19.35
CA VAL A 78 -42.54 38.50 -18.25
C VAL A 78 -42.78 37.03 -18.55
N LYS A 79 -43.97 36.67 -19.06
CA LYS A 79 -44.29 35.31 -19.50
C LYS A 79 -43.28 34.77 -20.51
N LYS A 80 -42.91 35.58 -21.51
CA LYS A 80 -41.96 35.18 -22.55
C LYS A 80 -40.56 34.93 -21.97
N GLN A 81 -40.10 35.77 -21.05
CA GLN A 81 -38.79 35.61 -20.41
C GLN A 81 -38.72 34.37 -19.51
N ILE A 82 -39.74 34.15 -18.68
CA ILE A 82 -39.80 32.96 -17.80
C ILE A 82 -39.91 31.68 -18.64
N LEU A 83 -40.72 31.70 -19.70
CA LEU A 83 -40.81 30.58 -20.63
C LEU A 83 -39.46 30.26 -21.27
N GLN A 84 -38.73 31.29 -21.70
CA GLN A 84 -37.39 31.13 -22.28
C GLN A 84 -36.43 30.45 -21.28
N LEU A 85 -36.41 30.89 -20.02
CA LEU A 85 -35.57 30.27 -18.98
C LEU A 85 -35.94 28.81 -18.75
N ASN A 86 -37.23 28.49 -18.67
CA ASN A 86 -37.71 27.12 -18.45
C ASN A 86 -37.39 26.19 -19.61
N VAL A 87 -37.51 26.67 -20.86
CA VAL A 87 -37.15 25.91 -22.06
C VAL A 87 -35.65 25.63 -22.11
N ILE A 88 -34.82 26.64 -21.82
CA ILE A 88 -33.37 26.49 -21.77
C ILE A 88 -32.96 25.51 -20.66
N SER A 89 -33.57 25.59 -19.48
CA SER A 89 -33.27 24.66 -18.39
C SER A 89 -33.62 23.21 -18.77
N ALA A 90 -34.77 22.98 -19.40
CA ALA A 90 -35.17 21.63 -19.82
C ALA A 90 -34.27 21.07 -20.93
N SER A 91 -33.84 21.91 -21.89
CA SER A 91 -32.93 21.49 -22.95
C SER A 91 -31.53 21.16 -22.41
N LEU A 92 -31.02 21.97 -21.47
CA LEU A 92 -29.72 21.74 -20.83
C LEU A 92 -29.73 20.47 -19.96
N GLN A 93 -30.82 20.19 -19.25
CA GLN A 93 -30.98 18.95 -18.50
C GLN A 93 -30.99 17.72 -19.43
N THR A 94 -31.73 17.80 -20.54
CA THR A 94 -31.77 16.73 -21.55
C THR A 94 -30.39 16.51 -22.20
N ALA A 95 -29.67 17.59 -22.49
CA ALA A 95 -28.32 17.54 -23.04
C ALA A 95 -27.34 16.92 -22.03
N TYR A 96 -27.40 17.32 -20.75
CA TYR A 96 -26.56 16.76 -19.71
C TYR A 96 -26.74 15.24 -19.57
N GLU A 97 -27.96 14.73 -19.66
CA GLU A 97 -28.21 13.29 -19.55
C GLU A 97 -27.62 12.51 -20.74
N LYS A 98 -27.70 13.06 -21.95
CA LYS A 98 -27.26 12.42 -23.20
C LYS A 98 -25.76 12.48 -23.47
N HIS A 99 -25.04 13.49 -22.96
CA HIS A 99 -23.64 13.73 -23.32
C HIS A 99 -22.60 12.95 -22.48
N ASP A 100 -21.37 12.90 -23.00
CA ASP A 100 -20.20 12.22 -22.45
C ASP A 100 -19.58 12.96 -21.23
N ILE A 101 -18.59 12.32 -20.59
CA ILE A 101 -17.96 12.80 -19.36
C ILE A 101 -17.26 14.15 -19.55
N ASN A 102 -16.65 14.42 -20.71
CA ASN A 102 -15.93 15.67 -20.96
C ASN A 102 -16.90 16.85 -21.16
N SER A 103 -17.98 16.66 -21.91
CA SER A 103 -19.03 17.68 -22.07
C SER A 103 -19.70 18.00 -20.73
N LYS A 104 -19.88 16.99 -19.86
CA LYS A 104 -20.36 17.18 -18.48
C LYS A 104 -19.39 18.00 -17.62
N GLN A 105 -18.09 18.01 -17.92
CA GLN A 105 -17.11 18.82 -17.20
C GLN A 105 -17.24 20.30 -17.55
N ILE A 106 -17.46 20.63 -18.84
CA ILE A 106 -17.70 22.02 -19.30
C ILE A 106 -18.91 22.62 -18.56
N LEU A 107 -19.99 21.87 -18.40
CA LEU A 107 -21.17 22.31 -17.65
C LEU A 107 -20.89 22.56 -16.16
N LYS A 108 -19.96 21.81 -15.54
CA LYS A 108 -19.53 22.07 -14.16
C LYS A 108 -18.66 23.32 -14.03
N ASP A 109 -17.87 23.62 -15.06
CA ASP A 109 -17.01 24.79 -15.09
C ASP A 109 -17.84 26.07 -15.26
N ILE A 110 -18.91 26.03 -16.07
CA ILE A 110 -19.88 27.14 -16.20
C ILE A 110 -20.47 27.52 -14.84
N VAL A 111 -20.91 26.55 -14.04
CA VAL A 111 -21.45 26.76 -12.67
C VAL A 111 -20.44 27.37 -11.70
N SER A 112 -19.15 27.19 -11.99
CA SER A 112 -18.06 27.71 -11.18
C SER A 112 -17.52 29.05 -11.69
N SER A 113 -18.22 29.70 -12.62
CA SER A 113 -17.87 31.02 -13.13
C SER A 113 -18.03 32.13 -12.08
N GLU A 114 -17.22 33.17 -12.22
CA GLU A 114 -17.17 34.31 -11.30
C GLU A 114 -18.51 35.05 -11.20
N ALA A 115 -19.23 35.19 -12.32
CA ALA A 115 -20.54 35.82 -12.34
C ALA A 115 -21.56 35.07 -11.46
N ILE A 116 -21.57 33.74 -11.50
CA ILE A 116 -22.48 32.91 -10.71
C ILE A 116 -22.11 32.93 -9.23
N GLU A 117 -20.80 32.95 -8.93
CA GLU A 117 -20.32 33.04 -7.54
C GLU A 117 -20.64 34.41 -6.93
N LYS A 118 -20.54 35.51 -7.70
CA LYS A 118 -20.90 36.87 -7.25
C LYS A 118 -22.37 37.00 -6.83
N TYR A 119 -23.29 36.36 -7.56
CA TYR A 119 -24.73 36.43 -7.29
C TYR A 119 -25.27 35.27 -6.44
N ASN A 120 -24.42 34.38 -5.92
CA ASN A 120 -24.82 33.22 -5.11
C ASN A 120 -25.82 32.25 -5.79
N LEU A 121 -25.91 32.24 -7.13
CA LEU A 121 -26.88 31.43 -7.90
C LEU A 121 -26.41 29.99 -8.18
N LYS A 122 -25.38 29.54 -7.49
CA LYS A 122 -24.70 28.27 -7.79
C LYS A 122 -25.63 27.06 -7.68
N THR A 123 -26.48 27.04 -6.66
CA THR A 123 -27.43 25.93 -6.43
C THR A 123 -28.51 25.89 -7.49
N ASP A 124 -29.03 27.06 -7.87
CA ASP A 124 -30.17 27.15 -8.79
C ASP A 124 -29.71 26.83 -10.21
N ILE A 125 -28.55 27.36 -10.62
CA ILE A 125 -27.98 27.04 -11.94
C ILE A 125 -27.52 25.58 -11.99
N SER A 126 -26.98 25.01 -10.89
CA SER A 126 -26.65 23.57 -10.86
C SER A 126 -27.89 22.70 -11.10
N LYS A 127 -29.03 23.06 -10.49
CA LYS A 127 -30.31 22.36 -10.70
C LYS A 127 -30.77 22.52 -12.15
N SER A 128 -30.70 23.74 -12.71
CA SER A 128 -31.11 24.01 -14.09
C SER A 128 -30.28 23.27 -15.14
N LEU A 129 -29.02 22.94 -14.83
CA LEU A 129 -28.13 22.16 -15.70
C LEU A 129 -28.20 20.64 -15.48
N GLY A 130 -29.06 20.16 -14.57
CA GLY A 130 -29.17 18.72 -14.27
C GLY A 130 -28.01 18.13 -13.48
N LEU A 131 -27.17 18.95 -12.84
CA LEU A 131 -26.07 18.47 -12.01
C LEU A 131 -26.61 17.85 -10.72
N LYS A 132 -26.55 16.53 -10.63
CA LYS A 132 -26.93 15.79 -9.43
C LYS A 132 -25.82 15.87 -8.38
N GLY A 133 -26.12 16.48 -7.23
CA GLY A 133 -25.26 16.52 -6.05
C GLY A 133 -24.58 17.87 -5.80
N ARG A 134 -24.13 18.09 -4.57
CA ARG A 134 -23.38 19.30 -4.19
C ARG A 134 -22.04 19.29 -4.92
N VAL A 135 -21.79 20.26 -5.80
CA VAL A 135 -20.47 20.49 -6.44
C VAL A 135 -19.48 20.85 -5.33
N ARG A 136 -18.86 19.84 -4.72
CA ARG A 136 -17.85 20.04 -3.67
C ARG A 136 -16.56 20.48 -4.36
N LYS A 137 -16.14 21.73 -4.13
CA LYS A 137 -14.74 22.11 -4.37
C LYS A 137 -13.90 21.19 -3.47
N PHE A 138 -13.17 20.23 -4.05
CA PHE A 138 -12.12 19.53 -3.34
C PHE A 138 -11.05 20.56 -3.01
N LYS A 139 -11.13 21.21 -1.84
CA LYS A 139 -9.98 21.94 -1.31
C LYS A 139 -8.89 20.89 -1.11
N LYS A 140 -7.86 20.88 -1.97
CA LYS A 140 -6.59 20.22 -1.68
C LYS A 140 -6.14 20.79 -0.33
N LYS A 141 -6.26 20.01 0.75
CA LYS A 141 -5.90 20.48 2.08
C LYS A 141 -4.40 20.78 2.07
N GLU A 142 -4.04 22.05 2.23
CA GLU A 142 -2.65 22.52 2.31
C GLU A 142 -1.83 21.73 3.34
N ARG A 143 -2.49 21.32 4.43
CA ARG A 143 -1.92 20.43 5.45
C ARG A 143 -1.36 19.12 4.88
N THR A 144 -2.03 18.51 3.91
CA THR A 144 -1.57 17.27 3.26
C THR A 144 -0.29 17.48 2.45
N TYR A 145 -0.08 18.69 1.91
CA TYR A 145 1.16 19.02 1.19
C TYR A 145 2.34 19.20 2.15
N LYS A 146 2.14 19.90 3.28
CA LYS A 146 3.17 20.09 4.31
C LYS A 146 3.63 18.74 4.89
N GLU A 147 2.69 17.91 5.31
CA GLU A 147 2.96 16.56 5.82
C GLU A 147 3.68 15.70 4.77
N ALA A 148 3.26 15.74 3.50
CA ALA A 148 3.93 14.99 2.44
C ALA A 148 5.36 15.50 2.17
N LYS A 149 5.61 16.80 2.27
CA LYS A 149 6.93 17.40 2.09
C LYS A 149 7.88 16.99 3.22
N GLU A 150 7.42 17.06 4.46
CA GLU A 150 8.18 16.62 5.64
C GLU A 150 8.58 15.15 5.53
N ILE A 151 7.63 14.28 5.19
CA ILE A 151 7.89 12.83 4.99
C ILE A 151 8.91 12.60 3.87
N ARG A 152 8.85 13.35 2.77
CA ARG A 152 9.84 13.25 1.68
C ARG A 152 11.23 13.65 2.14
N ILE A 153 11.36 14.72 2.93
CA ILE A 153 12.64 15.17 3.51
C ILE A 153 13.20 14.08 4.41
N PHE A 154 12.38 13.50 5.29
CA PHE A 154 12.79 12.40 6.17
C PHE A 154 13.33 11.20 5.37
N PHE A 155 12.62 10.75 4.34
CA PHE A 155 13.07 9.61 3.53
C PHE A 155 14.34 9.90 2.71
N ASN A 156 14.56 11.14 2.29
CA ASN A 156 15.75 11.51 1.50
C ASN A 156 17.04 11.59 2.30
N ARG A 157 17.00 11.41 3.63
CA ARG A 157 18.21 11.34 4.45
C ARG A 157 18.93 10.01 4.25
N ASP A 158 20.26 10.07 4.23
CA ASP A 158 21.15 8.91 3.95
C ASP A 158 21.10 7.83 5.04
N ASP A 159 20.70 8.20 6.25
CA ASP A 159 20.51 7.29 7.39
C ASP A 159 19.21 6.46 7.29
N ASN A 160 18.28 6.85 6.41
CA ASN A 160 16.99 6.20 6.23
C ASN A 160 16.92 5.43 4.91
N THR A 161 17.57 5.95 3.87
CA THR A 161 17.63 5.33 2.54
C THR A 161 19.02 5.43 1.93
N ARG A 162 19.36 4.47 1.07
CA ARG A 162 20.57 4.53 0.24
C ARG A 162 20.21 4.65 -1.23
N MET A 163 20.89 5.51 -1.97
CA MET A 163 20.75 5.55 -3.43
C MET A 163 21.35 4.29 -4.06
N THR A 164 20.81 3.90 -5.21
CA THR A 164 21.41 2.84 -6.02
C THR A 164 22.33 3.41 -7.09
N ALA A 165 23.38 2.67 -7.48
CA ALA A 165 24.40 3.14 -8.42
C ALA A 165 24.04 2.86 -9.89
N GLY A 166 23.08 1.98 -10.18
CA GLY A 166 22.77 1.57 -11.54
C GLY A 166 22.00 2.61 -12.33
N LYS A 167 22.49 3.01 -13.51
CA LYS A 167 21.79 3.91 -14.45
C LYS A 167 20.43 3.38 -14.92
N LYS A 168 20.24 2.05 -14.88
CA LYS A 168 18.96 1.38 -15.22
C LYS A 168 18.03 1.24 -14.00
N GLU A 169 18.49 1.59 -12.81
CA GLU A 169 17.74 1.45 -11.56
C GLU A 169 16.94 2.72 -11.26
N CYS A 170 16.08 3.11 -12.20
CA CYS A 170 15.20 4.26 -12.05
C CYS A 170 13.74 3.81 -11.88
N VAL A 171 12.93 4.68 -11.29
CA VAL A 171 11.47 4.55 -11.24
C VAL A 171 10.86 5.76 -11.94
N GLY A 172 10.10 5.52 -13.01
CA GLY A 172 9.52 6.57 -13.85
C GLY A 172 7.99 6.49 -14.01
N ARG A 173 7.34 7.62 -14.25
CA ARG A 173 5.95 7.71 -14.76
C ARG A 173 5.94 8.84 -15.78
N GLY A 174 5.73 8.51 -17.06
CA GLY A 174 5.92 9.49 -18.12
C GLY A 174 7.37 9.99 -18.17
N ASN A 175 7.54 11.31 -18.18
CA ASN A 175 8.84 11.96 -18.37
C ASN A 175 9.70 12.05 -17.10
N ASP A 176 9.11 11.89 -15.91
CA ASP A 176 9.85 11.98 -14.65
C ASP A 176 10.48 10.63 -14.28
N LYS A 177 11.80 10.52 -14.47
CA LYS A 177 12.62 9.38 -14.01
C LYS A 177 13.41 9.79 -12.76
N LEU A 178 13.20 9.07 -11.66
CA LEU A 178 13.95 9.26 -10.42
C LEU A 178 14.80 8.02 -10.13
N GLN A 179 16.02 8.22 -9.65
CA GLN A 179 16.90 7.13 -9.22
C GLN A 179 16.25 6.37 -8.05
N LYS A 180 16.32 5.03 -8.07
CA LYS A 180 15.85 4.19 -6.97
C LYS A 180 16.68 4.48 -5.72
N GLN A 181 15.99 4.44 -4.59
CA GLN A 181 16.56 4.46 -3.26
C GLN A 181 16.04 3.24 -2.50
N PHE A 182 16.92 2.54 -1.79
CA PHE A 182 16.53 1.41 -0.95
C PHE A 182 16.39 1.83 0.50
N LEU A 183 15.31 1.39 1.12
CA LEU A 183 15.15 1.49 2.58
C LEU A 183 16.26 0.71 3.28
N LEU A 184 16.94 1.35 4.24
CA LEU A 184 17.95 0.71 5.08
C LEU A 184 17.31 -0.19 6.15
N THR A 185 16.17 0.22 6.69
CA THR A 185 15.46 -0.50 7.75
C THR A 185 14.00 -0.77 7.38
N SER A 186 13.26 -1.47 8.26
CA SER A 186 11.83 -1.68 8.04
C SER A 186 11.04 -0.37 8.15
N LEU A 187 9.96 -0.24 7.38
CA LEU A 187 9.07 0.92 7.47
C LEU A 187 8.54 1.19 8.88
N LYS A 188 8.34 0.13 9.70
CA LYS A 188 7.91 0.27 11.09
C LYS A 188 8.99 0.95 11.94
N LYS A 189 10.24 0.47 11.85
CA LYS A 189 11.38 1.07 12.56
C LYS A 189 11.62 2.53 12.13
N LEU A 190 11.54 2.81 10.83
CA LEU A 190 11.62 4.18 10.32
C LEU A 190 10.49 5.08 10.81
N TYR A 191 9.28 4.53 10.95
CA TYR A 191 8.16 5.27 11.52
C TYR A 191 8.37 5.60 13.00
N THR A 192 8.84 4.63 13.79
CA THR A 192 9.20 4.88 15.19
C THR A 192 10.24 5.99 15.30
N LYS A 193 11.28 5.96 14.46
CA LYS A 193 12.30 7.01 14.37
C LYS A 193 11.71 8.37 13.97
N TYR A 194 10.85 8.39 12.96
CA TYR A 194 10.17 9.61 12.53
C TYR A 194 9.31 10.23 13.65
N VAL A 195 8.59 9.42 14.40
CA VAL A 195 7.78 9.88 15.54
C VAL A 195 8.68 10.39 16.69
N SER A 196 9.80 9.70 16.98
CA SER A 196 10.74 10.16 18.01
C SER A 196 11.41 11.50 17.68
N GLU A 197 11.55 11.82 16.39
CA GLU A 197 12.07 13.11 15.90
C GLU A 197 10.99 14.21 15.86
N GLY A 198 9.78 13.96 16.37
CA GLY A 198 8.69 14.94 16.45
C GLY A 198 7.66 14.85 15.31
N GLY A 199 7.70 13.80 14.51
CA GLY A 199 6.76 13.55 13.42
C GLY A 199 5.32 13.32 13.90
N LYS A 200 4.35 14.04 13.32
CA LYS A 200 2.94 14.07 13.80
C LYS A 200 1.96 13.26 12.98
N VAL A 201 2.43 12.52 11.97
CA VAL A 201 1.54 11.74 11.09
C VAL A 201 1.33 10.31 11.59
N SER A 202 0.18 9.73 11.26
CA SER A 202 -0.07 8.31 11.50
C SER A 202 0.79 7.42 10.59
N PHE A 203 1.01 6.16 10.99
CA PHE A 203 1.74 5.18 10.18
C PHE A 203 1.15 5.01 8.77
N SER A 204 -0.18 5.02 8.66
CA SER A 204 -0.88 4.92 7.37
C SER A 204 -0.57 6.10 6.46
N THR A 205 -0.56 7.32 7.00
CA THR A 205 -0.22 8.55 6.27
C THR A 205 1.26 8.57 5.89
N PHE A 206 2.15 8.20 6.82
CA PHE A 206 3.58 8.05 6.60
C PHE A 206 3.89 7.11 5.43
N ARG A 207 3.29 5.90 5.46
CA ARG A 207 3.45 4.90 4.40
C ARG A 207 2.90 5.38 3.05
N ARG A 208 1.74 6.06 3.04
CA ARG A 208 1.09 6.53 1.81
C ARG A 208 1.88 7.65 1.13
N ASN A 209 2.48 8.55 1.91
CA ASN A 209 3.26 9.69 1.40
C ASN A 209 4.74 9.37 1.13
N ARG A 210 5.16 8.12 1.30
CA ARG A 210 6.51 7.66 0.96
C ARG A 210 6.84 8.01 -0.51
N PRO A 211 8.02 8.58 -0.81
CA PRO A 211 8.45 8.81 -2.18
C PRO A 211 8.42 7.52 -3.00
N ARG A 212 7.99 7.61 -4.26
CA ARG A 212 7.82 6.42 -5.12
C ARG A 212 9.16 5.75 -5.46
N ASN A 213 10.23 6.52 -5.54
CA ASN A 213 11.57 6.04 -5.81
C ASN A 213 12.20 5.33 -4.59
N VAL A 214 11.59 5.43 -3.40
CA VAL A 214 12.02 4.72 -2.20
C VAL A 214 11.33 3.35 -2.13
N VAL A 215 12.13 2.30 -2.31
CA VAL A 215 11.67 0.92 -2.47
C VAL A 215 12.29 0.02 -1.40
N ARG A 216 11.61 -1.07 -1.05
CA ARG A 216 12.19 -2.09 -0.17
C ARG A 216 13.18 -2.95 -0.98
N PRO A 217 14.42 -3.17 -0.51
CA PRO A 217 15.39 -4.00 -1.22
C PRO A 217 14.93 -5.47 -1.27
N LYS A 218 15.04 -6.10 -2.45
CA LYS A 218 14.90 -7.57 -2.60
C LYS A 218 16.14 -8.27 -2.07
N LEU A 219 16.10 -9.59 -1.94
CA LEU A 219 17.25 -10.37 -1.45
C LEU A 219 18.51 -10.16 -2.29
N ILE A 220 18.36 -10.06 -3.62
CA ILE A 220 19.46 -9.83 -4.57
C ILE A 220 20.02 -8.41 -4.43
N ASP A 221 19.17 -7.44 -4.08
CA ASP A 221 19.54 -6.03 -4.00
C ASP A 221 20.27 -5.67 -2.70
N ARG A 222 20.24 -6.57 -1.71
CA ARG A 222 20.89 -6.35 -0.41
C ARG A 222 22.38 -6.54 -0.57
N ASN A 223 23.16 -5.49 -0.31
CA ASN A 223 24.58 -5.59 0.04
C ASN A 223 24.72 -6.17 1.45
N THR A 224 24.06 -7.29 1.73
CA THR A 224 24.31 -8.04 2.95
C THR A 224 25.44 -9.00 2.64
N VAL A 225 26.68 -8.55 2.87
CA VAL A 225 27.76 -9.48 3.21
C VAL A 225 27.52 -9.94 4.64
N ALA A 226 26.33 -10.52 4.93
CA ALA A 226 26.20 -11.31 6.13
C ALA A 226 27.08 -12.53 5.87
N CYS A 227 28.29 -12.52 6.42
CA CYS A 227 29.17 -13.66 6.33
C CYS A 227 28.42 -14.88 6.88
N ILE A 228 28.85 -16.07 6.48
CA ILE A 228 28.20 -17.30 6.96
C ILE A 228 28.20 -17.36 8.49
N LYS A 229 29.23 -16.80 9.14
CA LYS A 229 29.31 -16.67 10.60
C LYS A 229 28.15 -15.84 11.16
N HIS A 230 27.84 -14.66 10.63
CA HIS A 230 26.70 -13.83 11.10
C HIS A 230 25.35 -14.53 10.89
N SER A 231 25.20 -15.21 9.75
CA SER A 231 23.97 -15.97 9.49
C SER A 231 23.81 -17.11 10.50
N ASN A 232 24.89 -17.85 10.79
CA ASN A 232 24.89 -18.97 11.71
C ASN A 232 24.67 -18.53 13.16
N LEU A 233 25.34 -17.46 13.58
CA LEU A 233 25.13 -16.85 14.88
C LEU A 233 23.66 -16.44 15.08
N ALA A 234 23.05 -15.78 14.09
CA ALA A 234 21.64 -15.40 14.15
C ALA A 234 20.71 -16.62 14.33
N PHE A 235 21.01 -17.75 13.67
CA PHE A 235 20.25 -18.98 13.85
C PHE A 235 20.44 -19.59 15.24
N LYS A 236 21.66 -19.58 15.78
CA LYS A 236 21.97 -20.05 17.13
C LYS A 236 21.25 -19.21 18.18
N VAL A 237 21.36 -17.88 18.11
CA VAL A 237 20.67 -16.94 19.00
C VAL A 237 19.15 -17.12 18.95
N ALA A 238 18.57 -17.27 17.76
CA ALA A 238 17.14 -17.54 17.63
C ALA A 238 16.73 -18.86 18.31
N HIS A 239 17.56 -19.90 18.22
CA HIS A 239 17.31 -21.16 18.91
C HIS A 239 17.48 -21.04 20.43
N LEU A 240 18.57 -20.43 20.90
CA LEU A 240 18.86 -20.20 22.32
C LEU A 240 17.74 -19.39 23.01
N LYS A 241 17.18 -18.39 22.33
CA LYS A 241 16.01 -17.66 22.84
C LYS A 241 14.77 -18.55 22.92
N LYS A 242 14.55 -19.41 21.92
CA LYS A 242 13.40 -20.31 21.88
C LYS A 242 13.41 -21.30 23.05
N ILE A 243 14.58 -21.77 23.45
CA ILE A 243 14.77 -22.66 24.60
C ILE A 243 14.89 -21.90 25.93
N GLY A 244 14.78 -20.57 25.94
CA GLY A 244 14.78 -19.74 27.15
C GLY A 244 16.16 -19.43 27.74
N VAL A 245 17.26 -19.80 27.08
CA VAL A 245 18.63 -19.61 27.60
C VAL A 245 19.06 -18.14 27.55
N ILE A 246 18.62 -17.39 26.54
CA ILE A 246 18.92 -15.96 26.40
C ILE A 246 17.64 -15.12 26.30
N GLY A 247 17.68 -13.89 26.80
CA GLY A 247 16.51 -13.00 26.82
C GLY A 247 16.17 -12.38 25.46
N THR A 248 17.16 -12.21 24.58
CA THR A 248 17.00 -11.43 23.34
C THR A 248 17.35 -12.25 22.09
N SER A 249 16.77 -11.86 20.96
CA SER A 249 17.10 -12.43 19.64
C SER A 249 17.76 -11.39 18.74
N ASP A 250 17.87 -10.15 19.21
CA ASP A 250 18.52 -9.08 18.49
C ASP A 250 20.02 -9.13 18.77
N LEU A 251 20.81 -9.31 17.71
CA LEU A 251 22.26 -9.37 17.83
C LEU A 251 22.86 -8.03 18.29
N GLN A 252 22.18 -6.91 18.04
CA GLN A 252 22.63 -5.60 18.51
C GLN A 252 22.48 -5.45 20.03
N GLU A 253 21.36 -5.94 20.57
CA GLU A 253 21.15 -5.97 22.03
C GLU A 253 22.15 -6.92 22.70
N LEU A 254 22.40 -8.08 22.09
CA LEU A 254 23.40 -9.05 22.57
C LEU A 254 24.83 -8.50 22.50
N LEU A 255 25.15 -7.74 21.45
CA LEU A 255 26.44 -7.05 21.35
C LEU A 255 26.58 -6.02 22.47
N ALA A 256 25.57 -5.16 22.65
CA ALA A 256 25.58 -4.12 23.66
C ALA A 256 25.71 -4.65 25.10
N SER A 257 25.23 -5.87 25.38
CA SER A 257 25.43 -6.52 26.69
C SER A 257 26.82 -7.17 26.85
N SER A 258 27.46 -7.54 25.73
CA SER A 258 28.79 -8.17 25.75
C SER A 258 29.94 -7.16 25.88
N VAL A 259 29.78 -5.92 25.40
CA VAL A 259 30.85 -4.91 25.41
C VAL A 259 30.57 -3.76 26.37
N CYS A 260 31.62 -3.10 26.90
CA CYS A 260 31.45 -1.92 27.75
C CYS A 260 30.87 -0.72 27.00
N SER A 261 31.26 -0.53 25.74
CA SER A 261 30.77 0.55 24.87
C SER A 261 30.78 0.10 23.42
N VAL A 262 29.69 0.39 22.71
CA VAL A 262 29.54 0.05 21.29
C VAL A 262 30.35 0.99 20.38
N GLU A 263 30.67 2.19 20.87
CA GLU A 263 31.40 3.22 20.12
C GLU A 263 32.92 3.12 20.31
N SER A 264 33.37 2.36 21.31
CA SER A 264 34.80 2.18 21.58
C SER A 264 35.41 1.14 20.64
N TYR A 265 36.43 1.57 19.89
CA TYR A 265 37.24 0.69 19.05
C TYR A 265 37.82 -0.48 19.84
N ASP A 266 38.42 -0.23 21.01
CA ASP A 266 39.06 -1.28 21.79
C ASP A 266 38.08 -2.36 22.29
N CYS A 267 36.84 -1.95 22.61
CA CYS A 267 35.78 -2.90 22.94
C CYS A 267 35.35 -3.73 21.72
N MET A 268 35.25 -3.10 20.55
CA MET A 268 34.84 -3.74 19.30
C MET A 268 35.91 -4.65 18.68
N TYR A 269 37.17 -4.51 19.06
CA TYR A 269 38.28 -5.34 18.57
C TYR A 269 38.84 -6.30 19.63
N LEU A 270 38.12 -6.50 20.75
CA LEU A 270 38.54 -7.39 21.86
C LEU A 270 39.88 -6.98 22.52
N ASN A 271 40.28 -5.71 22.39
CA ASN A 271 41.48 -5.18 23.04
C ASN A 271 41.18 -4.59 24.43
N CYS A 272 39.90 -4.41 24.78
CA CYS A 272 39.50 -3.88 26.08
C CYS A 272 39.67 -4.92 27.20
N GLU A 273 40.50 -4.61 28.18
CA GLU A 273 40.75 -5.49 29.33
C GLU A 273 39.51 -5.80 30.17
N LYS A 274 38.49 -4.91 30.14
CA LYS A 274 37.26 -5.05 30.94
C LYS A 274 36.23 -5.99 30.34
N CYS A 275 36.15 -6.07 29.01
CA CYS A 275 35.09 -6.83 28.34
C CYS A 275 35.58 -7.90 27.36
N LYS A 276 36.90 -8.08 27.17
CA LYS A 276 37.44 -9.12 26.28
C LYS A 276 36.96 -10.54 26.64
N ASP A 277 36.73 -10.81 27.92
CA ASP A 277 36.29 -12.10 28.45
C ASP A 277 34.79 -12.10 28.84
N ASN A 278 34.07 -11.03 28.54
CA ASN A 278 32.67 -10.89 28.92
C ASN A 278 31.78 -11.67 27.96
N ASN A 279 31.17 -12.74 28.46
CA ASN A 279 30.25 -13.57 27.71
C ASN A 279 28.80 -13.15 27.99
N PRO A 280 27.90 -13.25 27.00
CA PRO A 280 26.49 -12.94 27.22
C PRO A 280 25.90 -13.88 28.28
N GLU A 281 25.11 -13.31 29.19
CA GLU A 281 24.43 -14.04 30.26
C GLU A 281 23.54 -15.14 29.68
N MET A 282 23.71 -16.37 30.19
CA MET A 282 22.93 -17.54 29.81
C MET A 282 22.22 -18.08 31.05
N ASN A 283 20.88 -18.12 30.99
CA ASN A 283 20.05 -18.74 32.02
C ASN A 283 20.03 -20.25 31.78
N LEU A 284 20.70 -20.99 32.66
CA LEU A 284 20.89 -22.45 32.55
C LEU A 284 19.96 -23.24 33.47
N THR A 285 18.86 -22.65 33.94
CA THR A 285 18.05 -23.18 35.05
C THR A 285 17.48 -24.58 34.80
N ASP A 286 17.22 -24.94 33.54
CA ASP A 286 16.48 -26.18 33.20
C ASP A 286 17.13 -27.05 32.12
N ILE A 287 18.35 -26.71 31.65
CA ILE A 287 19.01 -27.41 30.53
C ILE A 287 20.34 -27.99 30.99
N THR A 288 20.46 -29.31 30.89
CA THR A 288 21.72 -30.02 31.12
C THR A 288 22.59 -30.00 29.86
N ASN A 289 23.91 -30.05 30.03
CA ASN A 289 24.87 -30.03 28.91
C ASN A 289 24.65 -31.17 27.89
N ASN A 290 24.08 -32.30 28.34
CA ASN A 290 23.82 -33.48 27.50
C ASN A 290 22.43 -33.46 26.83
N THR A 291 21.66 -32.38 26.99
CA THR A 291 20.35 -32.27 26.36
C THR A 291 20.52 -32.25 24.83
N GLU A 292 19.87 -33.18 24.14
CA GLU A 292 19.84 -33.19 22.67
C GLU A 292 19.10 -31.95 22.16
N CYS A 293 19.72 -31.23 21.23
CA CYS A 293 19.13 -30.06 20.62
C CYS A 293 19.30 -30.10 19.09
N THR A 294 18.44 -29.36 18.41
CA THR A 294 18.46 -29.30 16.94
C THR A 294 18.41 -27.85 16.49
N TRP A 295 19.48 -27.39 15.84
CA TRP A 295 19.59 -26.00 15.38
C TRP A 295 19.88 -25.92 13.89
N ILE A 296 19.64 -24.74 13.32
CA ILE A 296 19.84 -24.49 11.90
C ILE A 296 21.22 -23.88 11.67
N GLN A 297 21.95 -24.36 10.67
CA GLN A 297 23.20 -23.76 10.24
C GLN A 297 23.31 -23.73 8.71
N ARG A 298 24.06 -22.77 8.17
CA ARG A 298 24.47 -22.75 6.76
C ARG A 298 25.79 -23.48 6.60
N ILE A 299 25.74 -24.57 5.86
CA ILE A 299 26.90 -25.43 5.57
C ILE A 299 27.20 -25.37 4.07
N ARG A 300 28.49 -25.43 3.71
CA ARG A 300 28.93 -25.50 2.32
C ARG A 300 28.81 -26.96 1.84
N LYS A 301 27.97 -27.20 0.83
CA LYS A 301 27.84 -28.52 0.18
C LYS A 301 28.26 -28.45 -1.28
N GLU A 302 28.80 -29.57 -1.75
CA GLU A 302 29.16 -29.77 -3.15
C GLU A 302 27.99 -30.40 -3.90
N PHE A 303 27.63 -29.80 -5.03
CA PHE A 303 26.58 -30.27 -5.92
C PHE A 303 27.19 -30.58 -7.27
N THR A 304 27.05 -31.82 -7.70
CA THR A 304 27.43 -32.27 -9.04
C THR A 304 26.18 -32.29 -9.93
N PHE A 305 26.28 -31.73 -11.13
CA PHE A 305 25.22 -31.83 -12.13
C PHE A 305 25.81 -31.91 -13.54
N GLU A 306 25.11 -32.64 -14.40
CA GLU A 306 25.46 -32.75 -15.82
C GLU A 306 24.89 -31.54 -16.58
N LYS A 307 25.73 -30.90 -17.42
CA LYS A 307 25.29 -29.74 -18.21
C LYS A 307 25.71 -29.88 -19.67
N GLY A 308 24.73 -29.84 -20.57
CA GLY A 308 24.91 -29.83 -22.03
C GLY A 308 24.83 -31.20 -22.70
N ILE A 309 24.67 -31.20 -24.02
CA ILE A 309 24.73 -32.39 -24.87
C ILE A 309 26.21 -32.80 -24.92
N GLY A 310 26.56 -33.89 -24.24
CA GLY A 310 27.95 -34.35 -24.06
C GLY A 310 28.39 -34.62 -22.61
N ARG A 311 27.46 -34.67 -21.63
CA ARG A 311 27.66 -35.15 -20.24
C ARG A 311 28.95 -34.69 -19.55
N LYS A 312 29.25 -33.39 -19.58
CA LYS A 312 30.28 -32.82 -18.71
C LYS A 312 29.71 -32.67 -17.29
N ILE A 313 30.33 -33.34 -16.33
CA ILE A 313 29.99 -33.22 -14.89
C ILE A 313 30.59 -31.92 -14.38
N ILE A 314 29.75 -31.03 -13.85
CA ILE A 314 30.18 -29.77 -13.22
C ILE A 314 29.91 -29.85 -11.73
N THR A 315 30.96 -29.66 -10.93
CA THR A 315 30.85 -29.55 -9.47
C THR A 315 30.75 -28.09 -9.07
N THR A 316 29.68 -27.70 -8.38
CA THR A 316 29.50 -26.36 -7.83
C THR A 316 29.32 -26.43 -6.32
N LYS A 317 30.00 -25.55 -5.59
CA LYS A 317 29.84 -25.40 -4.13
C LYS A 317 28.72 -24.41 -3.84
N LYS A 318 27.71 -24.82 -3.06
CA LYS A 318 26.60 -23.95 -2.64
C LYS A 318 26.41 -24.03 -1.13
N TYR A 319 26.00 -22.92 -0.52
CA TYR A 319 25.62 -22.90 0.90
C TYR A 319 24.15 -23.25 1.05
N VAL A 320 23.86 -24.24 1.88
CA VAL A 320 22.51 -24.74 2.14
C VAL A 320 22.19 -24.61 3.62
N LYS A 321 20.94 -24.33 3.96
CA LYS A 321 20.46 -24.36 5.35
C LYS A 321 20.14 -25.80 5.72
N GLU A 322 20.70 -26.27 6.82
CA GLU A 322 20.51 -27.63 7.30
C GLU A 322 20.24 -27.63 8.80
N SER A 323 19.49 -28.64 9.25
CA SER A 323 19.19 -28.87 10.66
C SER A 323 20.24 -29.84 11.22
N ILE A 324 21.09 -29.35 12.12
CA ILE A 324 22.12 -30.14 12.79
C ILE A 324 21.53 -30.67 14.10
N LYS A 325 21.74 -31.96 14.38
CA LYS A 325 21.46 -32.58 15.68
C LYS A 325 22.77 -32.64 16.46
N GLY A 326 22.73 -32.26 17.73
CA GLY A 326 23.89 -32.30 18.61
C GLY A 326 23.49 -32.05 20.05
N THR A 327 24.47 -31.92 20.92
CA THR A 327 24.23 -31.63 22.35
C THR A 327 24.16 -30.13 22.61
N PHE A 328 23.51 -29.73 23.71
CA PHE A 328 23.51 -28.33 24.14
C PHE A 328 24.92 -27.81 24.43
N SER A 329 25.81 -28.67 24.94
CA SER A 329 27.23 -28.33 25.14
C SER A 329 27.91 -27.89 23.84
N GLU A 330 27.74 -28.66 22.77
CA GLU A 330 28.28 -28.34 21.45
C GLU A 330 27.71 -27.01 20.93
N LEU A 331 26.39 -26.80 21.07
CA LEU A 331 25.75 -25.56 20.66
C LEU A 331 26.31 -24.36 21.43
N LYS A 332 26.54 -24.50 22.74
CA LYS A 332 27.08 -23.46 23.62
C LYS A 332 28.51 -23.10 23.23
N GLU A 333 29.38 -24.09 23.03
CA GLU A 333 30.76 -23.87 22.58
C GLU A 333 30.81 -23.18 21.22
N MET A 334 30.01 -23.67 20.27
CA MET A 334 29.92 -23.07 18.95
C MET A 334 29.33 -21.66 18.97
N PHE A 335 28.45 -21.35 19.92
CA PHE A 335 27.90 -20.01 20.12
C PHE A 335 28.96 -19.08 20.68
N LEU A 336 29.67 -19.48 21.73
CA LEU A 336 30.75 -18.70 22.35
C LEU A 336 31.90 -18.44 21.37
N ALA A 337 32.26 -19.44 20.55
CA ALA A 337 33.25 -19.26 19.50
C ALA A 337 32.81 -18.23 18.45
N ASP A 338 31.52 -18.23 18.06
CA ASP A 338 30.98 -17.24 17.13
C ASP A 338 30.78 -15.86 17.79
N THR A 339 30.61 -15.79 19.12
CA THR A 339 30.43 -14.52 19.84
C THR A 339 31.69 -13.68 19.91
N THR A 340 32.87 -14.32 19.96
CA THR A 340 34.16 -13.59 19.82
C THR A 340 34.29 -12.88 18.48
N CYS A 341 33.57 -13.33 17.45
CA CYS A 341 33.54 -12.67 16.15
C CYS A 341 32.50 -11.53 16.06
N ILE A 342 31.63 -11.34 17.07
CA ILE A 342 30.54 -10.33 17.04
C ILE A 342 31.08 -8.91 17.00
N PRO A 343 32.01 -8.48 17.87
CA PRO A 343 32.37 -7.07 17.93
C PRO A 343 33.09 -6.60 16.64
N ALA A 344 33.97 -7.43 16.10
CA ALA A 344 34.68 -7.17 14.83
C ALA A 344 33.80 -7.23 13.57
N ALA A 345 32.56 -7.71 13.71
CA ALA A 345 31.63 -7.97 12.62
C ALA A 345 30.58 -6.88 12.37
N PHE A 346 30.39 -6.00 13.36
CA PHE A 346 29.40 -4.92 13.32
C PHE A 346 29.98 -3.55 12.92
N LEU A 347 31.29 -3.50 12.68
CA LEU A 347 31.98 -2.45 11.93
C LEU A 347 32.05 -2.82 10.45
#